data_AF-A0A117QXA3-F1
#
_entry.id   AF-A0A117QXA3-F1
#
_cell.length_a   1.000
_cell.length_b   1.000
_cell.length_c   1.000
_cell.angle_alpha   90.00
_cell.angle_beta   90.00
_cell.angle_gamma   90.00
#
_symmetry.space_group_name_H-M   'P 1'
#
loop_
_entity.id
_entity.type
_entity.pdbx_description
1 polymer ?
#
loop_
_entity_poly.entity_id
_entity_poly.type
_entity_poly.pdbx_seq_one_letter_code
_entity_poly.pdbx_strand_id
1 'polypeptide(L)'
;MRHPGRLPLTVKNEEQGAGRGMRRDAVRNRRKLLEAVGEALRTEPGAMTMGVVAERADLSLATAYRYFPSVEELLKAYLLGVIVQLRNYSHDCPKTGPALFEDVVREWARLVRSYGPAMVQIRSRTGFLTRLRSNDEVITPVRDAWERPIRSVMRHLDVPDEHFDHALFLYNAMFDPREILDLISTGLPEEEAISRLTTAYYGALQGWAGA
;
A
#
# COMPACT_ATOMS: atom_id res chain seq x y z
N MET A 1 5.63 19.48 13.07
CA MET A 1 4.43 19.11 12.30
C MET A 1 4.77 19.16 10.82
N ARG A 2 4.91 18.02 10.15
CA ARG A 2 5.21 17.93 8.71
C ARG A 2 4.02 17.25 8.02
N HIS A 3 3.46 17.89 7.01
CA HIS A 3 2.43 17.32 6.11
C HIS A 3 2.96 16.04 5.44
N PRO A 4 2.16 14.97 5.30
CA PRO A 4 2.54 13.82 4.50
C PRO A 4 2.68 14.26 3.02
N GLY A 5 3.77 13.81 2.39
CA GLY A 5 4.32 14.37 1.16
C GLY A 5 3.43 14.31 -0.08
N ARG A 6 3.52 15.36 -0.88
CA ARG A 6 2.94 15.52 -2.22
C ARG A 6 3.66 14.60 -3.22
N LEU A 7 2.92 13.92 -4.09
CA LEU A 7 3.46 13.18 -5.25
C LEU A 7 4.12 14.15 -6.26
N PRO A 8 5.39 13.95 -6.68
CA PRO A 8 6.03 14.78 -7.70
C PRO A 8 6.02 14.09 -9.07
N LEU A 9 5.56 14.78 -10.12
CA LEU A 9 5.84 14.41 -11.51
C LEU A 9 5.91 15.68 -12.38
N THR A 10 7.05 15.92 -13.01
CA THR A 10 7.13 16.82 -14.18
C THR A 10 8.25 16.40 -15.12
N VAL A 11 7.90 16.13 -16.38
CA VAL A 11 8.81 16.19 -17.53
C VAL A 11 8.14 17.04 -18.59
N LYS A 12 8.89 18.02 -19.13
CA LYS A 12 8.46 18.96 -20.17
C LYS A 12 8.48 18.29 -21.54
N ASN A 13 7.46 18.56 -22.35
CA ASN A 13 7.59 18.77 -23.80
C ASN A 13 6.45 19.71 -24.27
N GLU A 14 6.78 20.66 -25.12
CA GLU A 14 5.94 21.76 -25.60
C GLU A 14 5.43 21.45 -27.00
N GLU A 15 4.14 21.12 -27.08
CA GLU A 15 3.19 21.34 -28.17
C GLU A 15 1.81 20.93 -27.56
N GLN A 16 0.68 21.47 -28.04
CA GLN A 16 -0.72 21.13 -27.65
C GLN A 16 -1.34 21.90 -26.45
N GLY A 17 -1.97 23.06 -26.70
CA GLY A 17 -2.63 23.87 -25.66
C GLY A 17 -3.98 23.34 -25.14
N ALA A 18 -4.85 22.82 -26.01
CA ALA A 18 -6.21 22.37 -25.62
C ALA A 18 -6.24 20.93 -25.07
N GLY A 19 -5.52 20.00 -25.71
CA GLY A 19 -5.41 18.61 -25.24
C GLY A 19 -4.65 18.47 -23.91
N ARG A 20 -3.67 19.35 -23.68
CA ARG A 20 -2.92 19.41 -22.41
C ARG A 20 -3.74 20.00 -21.27
N GLY A 21 -4.62 20.96 -21.54
CA GLY A 21 -5.58 21.49 -20.57
C GLY A 21 -6.52 20.39 -20.05
N MET A 22 -7.18 19.67 -20.97
CA MET A 22 -8.07 18.56 -20.61
C MET A 22 -7.35 17.42 -19.87
N ARG A 23 -6.13 17.05 -20.29
CA ARG A 23 -5.33 16.04 -19.57
C ARG A 23 -4.94 16.50 -18.16
N ARG A 24 -4.60 17.78 -17.98
CA ARG A 24 -4.28 18.35 -16.66
C ARG A 24 -5.49 18.37 -15.73
N ASP A 25 -6.67 18.72 -16.25
CA ASP A 25 -7.92 18.68 -15.48
C ASP A 25 -8.29 17.26 -15.09
N ALA A 26 -8.13 16.29 -16.00
CA ALA A 26 -8.37 14.88 -15.72
C ALA A 26 -7.47 14.34 -14.60
N VAL A 27 -6.17 14.65 -14.65
CA VAL A 27 -5.21 14.26 -13.60
C VAL A 27 -5.55 14.93 -12.27
N ARG A 28 -5.88 16.24 -12.29
CA ARG A 28 -6.25 16.98 -11.08
C ARG A 28 -7.50 16.40 -10.42
N ASN A 29 -8.56 16.14 -11.19
CA ASN A 29 -9.82 15.66 -10.67
C ASN A 29 -9.70 14.21 -10.15
N ARG A 30 -8.95 13.35 -10.86
CA ARG A 30 -8.60 12.03 -10.35
C ARG A 30 -7.86 12.12 -9.01
N ARG A 31 -6.92 13.06 -8.88
CA ARG A 31 -6.19 13.28 -7.62
C ARG A 31 -7.11 13.75 -6.49
N LYS A 32 -8.00 14.71 -6.76
CA LYS A 32 -9.00 15.20 -5.78
C LYS A 32 -9.85 14.05 -5.22
N LEU A 33 -10.31 13.15 -6.09
CA LEU A 33 -11.09 11.97 -5.67
C LEU A 33 -10.28 11.05 -4.76
N LEU A 34 -9.01 10.77 -5.09
CA LEU A 34 -8.14 9.94 -4.25
C LEU A 34 -7.78 10.61 -2.91
N GLU A 35 -7.58 11.93 -2.90
CA GLU A 35 -7.38 12.72 -1.67
C GLU A 35 -8.62 12.67 -0.77
N ALA A 36 -9.82 12.85 -1.36
CA ALA A 36 -11.09 12.78 -0.66
C ALA A 36 -11.39 11.39 -0.08
N VAL A 37 -10.97 10.31 -0.75
CA VAL A 37 -11.00 8.95 -0.19
C VAL A 37 -10.18 8.91 1.09
N GLY A 38 -8.91 9.32 1.04
CA GLY A 38 -8.03 9.31 2.22
C GLY A 38 -8.54 10.14 3.40
N GLU A 39 -9.22 11.25 3.14
CA GLU A 39 -9.92 12.03 4.17
C GLU A 39 -11.12 11.27 4.75
N ALA A 40 -11.99 10.79 3.88
CA ALA A 40 -13.20 10.07 4.25
C ALA A 40 -12.94 8.84 5.12
N LEU A 41 -11.87 8.10 4.82
CA LEU A 41 -11.45 6.91 5.56
C LEU A 41 -10.94 7.22 6.96
N ARG A 42 -10.45 8.44 7.21
CA ARG A 42 -9.96 8.84 8.54
C ARG A 42 -11.09 9.34 9.44
N THR A 43 -12.13 9.93 8.86
CA THR A 43 -13.25 10.50 9.62
C THR A 43 -14.36 9.48 9.82
N GLU A 44 -14.76 8.74 8.77
CA GLU A 44 -15.93 7.86 8.77
C GLU A 44 -15.70 6.60 7.90
N PRO A 45 -14.88 5.64 8.35
CA PRO A 45 -14.54 4.44 7.58
C PRO A 45 -15.71 3.62 7.05
N GLY A 46 -16.83 3.57 7.80
CA GLY A 46 -17.99 2.71 7.50
C GLY A 46 -19.04 3.34 6.56
N ALA A 47 -18.90 4.62 6.20
CA ALA A 47 -19.91 5.36 5.44
C ALA A 47 -19.47 5.69 4.00
N MET A 48 -18.44 5.00 3.49
CA MET A 48 -17.85 5.33 2.19
C MET A 48 -18.82 5.04 1.04
N THR A 49 -19.21 6.10 0.32
CA THR A 49 -19.98 6.01 -0.92
C THR A 49 -19.38 6.93 -1.98
N MET A 50 -19.69 6.68 -3.26
CA MET A 50 -19.25 7.58 -4.33
C MET A 50 -19.75 9.02 -4.12
N GLY A 51 -20.95 9.20 -3.56
CA GLY A 51 -21.53 10.51 -3.23
C GLY A 51 -20.68 11.27 -2.21
N VAL A 52 -20.36 10.61 -1.10
CA VAL A 52 -19.51 11.18 -0.03
C VAL A 52 -18.13 11.59 -0.56
N VAL A 53 -17.51 10.78 -1.42
CA VAL A 53 -16.22 11.14 -2.02
C VAL A 53 -16.36 12.31 -3.00
N ALA A 54 -17.38 12.31 -3.84
CA ALA A 54 -17.59 13.36 -4.83
C ALA A 54 -17.81 14.73 -4.15
N GLU A 55 -18.62 14.76 -3.08
CA GLU A 55 -18.84 15.93 -2.25
C GLU A 55 -17.54 16.45 -1.64
N ARG A 56 -16.77 15.59 -0.96
CA ARG A 56 -15.47 15.93 -0.36
C ARG A 56 -14.43 16.40 -1.40
N ALA A 57 -14.50 15.87 -2.62
CA ALA A 57 -13.62 16.26 -3.73
C ALA A 57 -14.03 17.58 -4.40
N ASP A 58 -15.18 18.16 -4.02
CA ASP A 58 -15.80 19.30 -4.70
C ASP A 58 -16.03 19.00 -6.19
N LEU A 59 -16.70 17.87 -6.45
CA LEU A 59 -17.05 17.38 -7.78
C LEU A 59 -18.49 16.85 -7.81
N SER A 60 -19.15 16.93 -8.97
CA SER A 60 -20.46 16.28 -9.13
C SER A 60 -20.34 14.76 -9.14
N LEU A 61 -21.38 14.07 -8.66
CA LEU A 61 -21.45 12.61 -8.66
C LEU A 61 -21.24 12.01 -10.06
N ALA A 62 -21.86 12.61 -11.09
CA ALA A 62 -21.66 12.22 -12.48
C ALA A 62 -20.19 12.37 -12.93
N THR A 63 -19.49 13.40 -12.47
CA THR A 63 -18.06 13.58 -12.75
C THR A 63 -17.24 12.51 -12.07
N ALA A 64 -17.52 12.16 -10.82
CA ALA A 64 -16.83 11.08 -10.11
C ALA A 64 -16.97 9.73 -10.84
N TYR A 65 -18.19 9.37 -11.25
CA TYR A 65 -18.46 8.14 -12.01
C TYR A 65 -17.75 8.09 -13.38
N ARG A 66 -17.50 9.24 -14.01
CA ARG A 66 -16.69 9.29 -15.24
C ARG A 66 -15.23 8.90 -15.03
N TYR A 67 -14.67 9.09 -13.83
CA TYR A 67 -13.29 8.69 -13.51
C TYR A 67 -13.20 7.30 -12.90
N PHE A 68 -14.18 6.92 -12.09
CA PHE A 68 -14.24 5.64 -11.40
C PHE A 68 -15.65 5.07 -11.51
N PRO A 69 -15.84 3.96 -12.25
CA PRO A 69 -17.17 3.37 -12.45
C PRO A 69 -17.85 2.92 -11.15
N SER A 70 -17.08 2.64 -10.10
CA SER A 70 -17.59 2.23 -8.79
C SER A 70 -16.69 2.71 -7.65
N VAL A 71 -17.19 2.65 -6.42
CA VAL A 71 -16.42 3.01 -5.21
C VAL A 71 -15.30 1.99 -4.98
N GLU A 72 -15.51 0.73 -5.35
CA GLU A 72 -14.50 -0.33 -5.28
C GLU A 72 -13.31 -0.05 -6.21
N GLU A 73 -13.56 0.38 -7.46
CA GLU A 73 -12.50 0.74 -8.40
C GLU A 73 -11.70 1.97 -7.93
N LEU A 74 -12.39 2.93 -7.32
CA LEU A 74 -11.76 4.08 -6.67
C LEU A 74 -10.88 3.65 -5.48
N LEU A 75 -11.39 2.78 -4.60
CA LEU A 75 -10.65 2.25 -3.46
C LEU A 75 -9.45 1.39 -3.89
N LYS A 76 -9.57 0.58 -4.95
CA LYS A 76 -8.46 -0.17 -5.54
C LYS A 76 -7.37 0.78 -6.04
N ALA A 77 -7.74 1.81 -6.79
CA ALA A 77 -6.80 2.81 -7.29
C ALA A 77 -6.09 3.56 -6.17
N TYR A 78 -6.81 3.85 -5.08
CA TYR A 78 -6.24 4.44 -3.86
C TYR A 78 -5.23 3.50 -3.21
N LEU A 79 -5.58 2.23 -2.98
CA LEU A 79 -4.70 1.22 -2.41
C LEU A 79 -3.43 1.02 -3.25
N LEU A 80 -3.57 0.96 -4.57
CA LEU A 80 -2.45 0.89 -5.50
C LEU A 80 -1.51 2.10 -5.31
N GLY A 81 -2.05 3.30 -5.11
CA GLY A 81 -1.27 4.50 -4.80
C GLY A 81 -0.46 4.37 -3.51
N VAL A 82 -1.05 3.80 -2.45
CA VAL A 82 -0.37 3.54 -1.16
C VAL A 82 0.76 2.52 -1.34
N ILE A 83 0.53 1.44 -2.09
CA ILE A 83 1.54 0.41 -2.34
C ILE A 83 2.68 0.99 -3.18
N VAL A 84 2.38 1.79 -4.20
CA VAL A 84 3.39 2.49 -5.01
C VAL A 84 4.23 3.46 -4.15
N GLN A 85 3.60 4.15 -3.19
CA GLN A 85 4.32 4.99 -2.23
C GLN A 85 5.31 4.15 -1.41
N LEU A 86 4.88 3.01 -0.87
CA LEU A 86 5.75 2.10 -0.12
C LEU A 86 6.88 1.54 -1.00
N ARG A 87 6.58 1.16 -2.23
CA ARG A 87 7.56 0.66 -3.20
C ARG A 87 8.66 1.70 -3.43
N ASN A 88 8.28 2.94 -3.71
CA ASN A 88 9.24 4.01 -3.93
C ASN A 88 10.09 4.24 -2.67
N TYR A 89 9.48 4.27 -1.48
CA TYR A 89 10.20 4.36 -0.22
C TYR A 89 11.22 3.22 -0.04
N SER A 90 10.84 1.98 -0.34
CA SER A 90 11.71 0.80 -0.25
C SER A 90 12.89 0.87 -1.23
N HIS A 91 12.68 1.37 -2.46
CA HIS A 91 13.75 1.57 -3.42
C HIS A 91 14.71 2.70 -3.00
N ASP A 92 14.16 3.80 -2.48
CA ASP A 92 14.95 4.98 -2.08
C ASP A 92 15.67 4.78 -0.73
N CYS A 93 15.28 3.78 0.06
CA CYS A 93 15.88 3.51 1.37
C CYS A 93 17.36 3.07 1.22
N PRO A 94 18.31 3.78 1.86
CA PRO A 94 19.74 3.46 1.76
C PRO A 94 20.15 2.30 2.67
N LYS A 95 19.29 1.86 3.59
CA LYS A 95 19.60 0.77 4.53
C LYS A 95 19.75 -0.56 3.78
N THR A 96 20.46 -1.50 4.41
CA THR A 96 20.74 -2.83 3.87
C THR A 96 20.54 -3.90 4.93
N GLY A 97 20.48 -5.17 4.51
CA GLY A 97 20.29 -6.29 5.44
C GLY A 97 18.93 -6.21 6.16
N PRO A 98 18.82 -6.78 7.37
CA PRO A 98 17.58 -6.74 8.17
C PRO A 98 17.10 -5.32 8.47
N ALA A 99 18.01 -4.36 8.64
CA ALA A 99 17.66 -2.96 8.91
C ALA A 99 16.83 -2.31 7.79
N LEU A 100 16.98 -2.76 6.54
CA LEU A 100 16.12 -2.33 5.43
C LEU A 100 14.69 -2.83 5.64
N PHE A 101 14.52 -4.12 5.93
CA PHE A 101 13.20 -4.71 6.15
C PHE A 101 12.46 -4.04 7.30
N GLU A 102 13.11 -3.87 8.44
CA GLU A 102 12.50 -3.23 9.61
C GLU A 102 12.09 -1.77 9.34
N ASP A 103 12.85 -1.04 8.53
CA ASP A 103 12.53 0.34 8.14
C ASP A 103 11.30 0.39 7.22
N VAL A 104 11.25 -0.49 6.22
CA VAL A 104 10.11 -0.58 5.30
C VAL A 104 8.85 -1.10 6.02
N VAL A 105 8.99 -1.99 7.00
CA VAL A 105 7.87 -2.42 7.88
C VAL A 105 7.37 -1.26 8.74
N ARG A 106 8.26 -0.44 9.31
CA ARG A 106 7.85 0.76 10.06
C ARG A 106 7.11 1.76 9.15
N GLU A 107 7.57 1.95 7.92
CA GLU A 107 6.86 2.78 6.95
C GLU A 107 5.51 2.17 6.58
N TRP A 108 5.43 0.86 6.39
CA TRP A 108 4.17 0.17 6.17
C TRP A 108 3.18 0.37 7.31
N ALA A 109 3.61 0.20 8.56
CA ALA A 109 2.79 0.46 9.74
C ALA A 109 2.29 1.91 9.77
N ARG A 110 3.16 2.87 9.42
CA ARG A 110 2.78 4.29 9.29
C ARG A 110 1.70 4.52 8.24
N LEU A 111 1.82 3.87 7.08
CA LEU A 111 0.83 3.94 6.00
C LEU A 111 -0.49 3.26 6.43
N VAL A 112 -0.43 2.09 7.07
CA VAL A 112 -1.58 1.39 7.62
C VAL A 112 -2.28 2.23 8.68
N ARG A 113 -1.58 2.90 9.59
CA ARG A 113 -2.24 3.82 10.54
C ARG A 113 -2.90 5.00 9.84
N SER A 114 -2.28 5.49 8.76
CA SER A 114 -2.78 6.65 8.02
C SER A 114 -4.01 6.32 7.17
N TYR A 115 -4.11 5.08 6.67
CA TYR A 115 -5.02 4.69 5.58
C TYR A 115 -5.79 3.39 5.84
N GLY A 116 -5.50 2.70 6.95
CA GLY A 116 -5.81 1.29 7.21
C GLY A 116 -7.28 0.89 7.15
N PRO A 117 -8.25 1.71 7.62
CA PRO A 117 -9.65 1.34 7.48
C PRO A 117 -10.09 1.11 6.02
N ALA A 118 -9.42 1.72 5.05
CA ALA A 118 -9.63 1.49 3.62
C ALA A 118 -9.03 0.20 3.10
N MET A 119 -7.86 -0.13 3.65
CA MET A 119 -7.03 -1.22 3.19
C MET A 119 -7.57 -2.56 3.70
N VAL A 120 -8.37 -2.54 4.77
CA VAL A 120 -9.07 -3.71 5.31
C VAL A 120 -10.25 -4.12 4.41
N GLN A 121 -10.93 -3.16 3.79
CA GLN A 121 -12.17 -3.42 3.02
C GLN A 121 -11.93 -4.16 1.69
N ILE A 122 -10.71 -4.18 1.18
CA ILE A 122 -10.38 -4.78 -0.11
C ILE A 122 -9.58 -6.05 0.12
N ARG A 123 -10.27 -7.19 0.13
CA ARG A 123 -9.64 -8.51 0.05
C ARG A 123 -10.08 -9.20 -1.22
N SER A 124 -9.10 -9.68 -1.98
CA SER A 124 -9.40 -10.51 -3.15
C SER A 124 -9.93 -11.86 -2.68
N ARG A 125 -10.89 -12.40 -3.43
CA ARG A 125 -11.35 -13.77 -3.27
C ARG A 125 -10.33 -14.79 -3.79
N THR A 126 -9.36 -14.33 -4.58
CA THR A 126 -8.28 -15.14 -5.13
C THR A 126 -7.07 -15.09 -4.19
N GLY A 127 -6.50 -16.25 -3.88
CA GLY A 127 -5.35 -16.37 -2.98
C GLY A 127 -4.12 -15.59 -3.45
N PHE A 128 -3.30 -15.15 -2.49
CA PHE A 128 -2.12 -14.31 -2.74
C PHE A 128 -1.15 -14.91 -3.76
N LEU A 129 -0.73 -16.16 -3.55
CA LEU A 129 0.22 -16.84 -4.44
C LEU A 129 -0.32 -17.02 -5.87
N THR A 130 -1.62 -17.27 -6.02
CA THR A 130 -2.25 -17.36 -7.34
C THR A 130 -2.19 -16.02 -8.06
N ARG A 131 -2.49 -14.92 -7.37
CA ARG A 131 -2.41 -13.56 -7.92
C ARG A 131 -0.96 -13.13 -8.22
N LEU A 132 -0.01 -13.56 -7.39
CA LEU A 132 1.42 -13.34 -7.61
C LEU A 132 1.88 -14.00 -8.92
N ARG A 133 1.51 -15.27 -9.14
CA ARG A 133 1.83 -16.00 -10.37
C ARG A 133 1.13 -15.44 -11.61
N SER A 134 -0.04 -14.84 -11.46
CA SER A 134 -0.79 -14.26 -12.57
C SER A 134 -0.42 -12.80 -12.88
N ASN A 135 0.60 -12.22 -12.23
CA ASN A 135 1.00 -10.82 -12.36
C ASN A 135 -0.17 -9.84 -12.18
N ASP A 136 -0.98 -10.07 -11.14
CA ASP A 136 -2.08 -9.19 -10.78
C ASP A 136 -1.61 -7.73 -10.57
N GLU A 137 -2.42 -6.78 -11.02
CA GLU A 137 -2.11 -5.34 -11.04
C GLU A 137 -1.80 -4.75 -9.66
N VAL A 138 -2.36 -5.32 -8.59
CA VAL A 138 -2.11 -4.86 -7.21
C VAL A 138 -0.95 -5.64 -6.59
N ILE A 139 -0.84 -6.94 -6.86
CA ILE A 139 0.20 -7.78 -6.25
C ILE A 139 1.58 -7.50 -6.83
N THR A 140 1.68 -7.13 -8.10
CA THR A 140 2.98 -6.82 -8.74
C THR A 140 3.72 -5.68 -8.01
N PRO A 141 3.10 -4.52 -7.74
CA PRO A 141 3.72 -3.47 -6.93
C PRO A 141 4.02 -3.87 -5.48
N VAL A 142 3.25 -4.81 -4.88
CA VAL A 142 3.56 -5.35 -3.56
C VAL A 142 4.86 -6.17 -3.62
N ARG A 143 4.99 -7.05 -4.61
CA ARG A 143 6.23 -7.80 -4.84
C ARG A 143 7.41 -6.83 -4.99
N ASP A 144 7.29 -5.82 -5.85
CA ASP A 144 8.36 -4.85 -6.09
C ASP A 144 8.78 -4.12 -4.81
N ALA A 145 7.82 -3.74 -3.96
CA ALA A 145 8.10 -3.05 -2.70
C ALA A 145 8.90 -3.91 -1.71
N TRP A 146 8.66 -5.22 -1.71
CA TRP A 146 9.15 -6.13 -0.68
C TRP A 146 10.28 -7.04 -1.14
N GLU A 147 10.54 -7.14 -2.44
CA GLU A 147 11.56 -8.05 -2.98
C GLU A 147 12.95 -7.77 -2.39
N ARG A 148 13.44 -6.54 -2.49
CA ARG A 148 14.77 -6.17 -1.95
C ARG A 148 14.84 -6.33 -0.41
N PRO A 149 13.87 -5.83 0.38
CA PRO A 149 13.86 -6.04 1.83
C PRO A 149 13.81 -7.51 2.26
N ILE A 150 12.89 -8.30 1.72
CA ILE A 150 12.71 -9.71 2.10
C ILE A 150 13.92 -10.53 1.71
N ARG A 151 14.44 -10.39 0.48
CA ARG A 151 15.67 -11.10 0.09
C ARG A 151 16.87 -10.71 0.95
N SER A 152 16.90 -9.49 1.51
CA SER A 152 17.96 -9.07 2.44
C SER A 152 17.87 -9.78 3.79
N VAL A 153 16.66 -10.04 4.28
CA VAL A 153 16.41 -10.86 5.47
C VAL A 153 16.73 -12.33 5.19
N MET A 154 16.25 -12.87 4.06
CA MET A 154 16.52 -14.26 3.69
C MET A 154 18.02 -14.57 3.64
N ARG A 155 18.82 -13.71 2.99
CA ARG A 155 20.28 -13.85 2.99
C ARG A 155 20.91 -13.75 4.37
N HIS A 156 20.35 -12.94 5.26
CA HIS A 156 20.85 -12.82 6.63
C HIS A 156 20.56 -14.07 7.48
N LEU A 157 19.45 -14.76 7.18
CA LEU A 157 19.01 -15.96 7.88
C LEU A 157 19.41 -17.27 7.16
N ASP A 158 20.25 -17.18 6.13
CA ASP A 158 20.66 -18.31 5.27
C ASP A 158 19.48 -19.08 4.65
N VAL A 159 18.38 -18.39 4.35
CA VAL A 159 17.20 -18.96 3.68
C VAL A 159 17.41 -18.98 2.16
N PRO A 160 17.31 -20.14 1.48
CA PRO A 160 17.45 -20.25 0.03
C PRO A 160 16.47 -19.37 -0.76
N ASP A 161 16.95 -18.82 -1.87
CA ASP A 161 16.21 -17.87 -2.70
C ASP A 161 14.92 -18.45 -3.32
N GLU A 162 14.86 -19.78 -3.51
CA GLU A 162 13.68 -20.50 -4.00
C GLU A 162 12.46 -20.37 -3.07
N HIS A 163 12.67 -20.03 -1.80
CA HIS A 163 11.58 -19.77 -0.86
C HIS A 163 11.02 -18.35 -0.95
N PHE A 164 11.48 -17.49 -1.87
CA PHE A 164 11.08 -16.09 -1.92
C PHE A 164 9.56 -15.88 -2.00
N ASP A 165 8.86 -16.61 -2.85
CA ASP A 165 7.40 -16.47 -2.97
C ASP A 165 6.67 -16.86 -1.67
N HIS A 166 7.22 -17.83 -0.92
CA HIS A 166 6.71 -18.22 0.41
C HIS A 166 7.05 -17.18 1.48
N ALA A 167 8.26 -16.61 1.44
CA ALA A 167 8.66 -15.52 2.31
C ALA A 167 7.76 -14.28 2.12
N LEU A 168 7.40 -13.98 0.87
CA LEU A 168 6.46 -12.91 0.53
C LEU A 168 5.03 -13.23 0.96
N PHE A 169 4.59 -14.50 0.84
CA PHE A 169 3.30 -14.96 1.35
C PHE A 169 3.20 -14.82 2.89
N LEU A 170 4.23 -15.25 3.63
CA LEU A 170 4.31 -15.12 5.08
C LEU A 170 4.27 -13.64 5.49
N TYR A 171 5.02 -12.78 4.80
CA TYR A 171 4.96 -11.34 5.01
C TYR A 171 3.51 -10.82 4.80
N ASN A 172 2.88 -11.17 3.69
CA ASN A 172 1.52 -10.73 3.38
C ASN A 172 0.50 -11.18 4.44
N ALA A 173 0.68 -12.38 5.02
CA ALA A 173 -0.18 -12.89 6.06
C ALA A 173 0.04 -12.20 7.42
N MET A 174 1.31 -12.01 7.82
CA MET A 174 1.65 -11.48 9.15
C MET A 174 1.56 -9.95 9.25
N PHE A 175 1.76 -9.25 8.14
CA PHE A 175 1.70 -7.79 8.07
C PHE A 175 0.44 -7.30 7.36
N ASP A 176 -0.63 -8.08 7.43
CA ASP A 176 -1.94 -7.68 6.94
C ASP A 176 -2.42 -6.42 7.72
N PRO A 177 -2.90 -5.36 7.04
CA PRO A 177 -3.37 -4.14 7.69
C PRO A 177 -4.41 -4.37 8.79
N ARG A 178 -5.31 -5.35 8.63
CA ARG A 178 -6.33 -5.69 9.62
C ARG A 178 -5.68 -6.20 10.90
N GLU A 179 -4.76 -7.14 10.77
CA GLU A 179 -4.12 -7.80 11.90
C GLU A 179 -3.18 -6.84 12.65
N ILE A 180 -2.47 -5.97 11.93
CA ILE A 180 -1.66 -4.91 12.55
C ILE A 180 -2.55 -3.97 13.38
N LEU A 181 -3.66 -3.49 12.82
CA LEU A 181 -4.57 -2.59 13.52
C LEU A 181 -5.23 -3.27 14.72
N ASP A 182 -5.65 -4.52 14.57
CA ASP A 182 -6.27 -5.31 15.64
C ASP A 182 -5.28 -5.52 16.79
N LEU A 183 -4.03 -5.90 16.50
CA LEU A 183 -2.98 -6.06 17.49
C LEU A 183 -2.72 -4.76 18.26
N ILE A 184 -2.63 -3.61 17.57
CA ILE A 184 -2.47 -2.31 18.22
C ILE A 184 -3.68 -1.95 19.09
N SER A 185 -4.89 -2.34 18.67
CA SER A 185 -6.12 -2.07 19.41
C SER A 185 -6.19 -2.74 20.79
N THR A 186 -5.36 -3.77 21.03
CA THR A 186 -5.23 -4.43 22.34
C THR A 186 -4.53 -3.55 23.40
N GLY A 187 -4.01 -2.38 23.03
CA GLY A 187 -3.25 -1.49 23.90
C GLY A 187 -1.73 -1.65 23.79
N LEU A 188 -1.26 -2.53 22.90
CA LEU A 188 0.16 -2.70 22.62
C LEU A 188 0.69 -1.49 21.81
N PRO A 189 1.79 -0.83 22.23
CA PRO A 189 2.40 0.25 21.46
C PRO A 189 2.77 -0.20 20.05
N GLU A 190 2.53 0.64 19.04
CA GLU A 190 2.77 0.29 17.63
C GLU A 190 4.21 -0.19 17.38
N GLU A 191 5.21 0.49 17.93
CA GLU A 191 6.61 0.11 17.77
C GLU A 191 6.89 -1.29 18.33
N GLU A 192 6.27 -1.63 19.47
CA GLU A 192 6.39 -2.94 20.09
C GLU A 192 5.64 -4.02 19.29
N ALA A 193 4.43 -3.72 18.82
CA ALA A 193 3.66 -4.61 17.94
C ALA A 193 4.46 -4.97 16.68
N ILE A 194 5.04 -3.97 16.02
CA ILE A 194 5.85 -4.14 14.82
C ILE A 194 7.14 -4.90 15.12
N SER A 195 7.81 -4.63 16.23
CA SER A 195 8.99 -5.37 16.64
C SER A 195 8.67 -6.85 16.86
N ARG A 196 7.56 -7.17 17.54
CA ARG A 196 7.15 -8.56 17.80
C ARG A 196 6.78 -9.30 16.53
N LEU A 197 6.03 -8.67 15.63
CA LEU A 197 5.69 -9.25 14.32
C LEU A 197 6.93 -9.51 13.47
N THR A 198 7.91 -8.60 13.49
CA THR A 198 9.17 -8.76 12.78
C THR A 198 9.98 -9.95 13.30
N THR A 199 10.12 -10.08 14.62
CA THR A 199 10.78 -11.25 15.23
C THR A 199 10.06 -12.55 14.89
N ALA A 200 8.72 -12.56 14.96
CA ALA A 200 7.91 -13.72 14.60
C ALA A 200 8.10 -14.09 13.12
N TYR A 201 8.20 -13.11 12.23
CA TYR A 201 8.43 -13.33 10.80
C TYR A 201 9.79 -13.98 10.54
N TYR A 202 10.85 -13.55 11.23
CA TYR A 202 12.17 -14.19 11.10
C TYR A 202 12.13 -15.64 11.56
N GLY A 203 11.46 -15.93 12.69
CA GLY A 203 11.24 -17.30 13.15
C GLY A 203 10.43 -18.14 12.17
N ALA A 204 9.41 -17.55 11.54
CA ALA A 204 8.60 -18.22 10.53
C ALA A 204 9.42 -18.56 9.27
N LEU A 205 10.31 -17.67 8.82
CA LEU A 205 11.20 -17.94 7.68
C LEU A 205 12.15 -19.11 7.95
N GLN A 206 12.79 -19.12 9.12
CA GLN A 206 13.69 -20.21 9.51
C GLN A 206 12.94 -21.53 9.66
N GLY A 207 11.78 -21.50 10.33
CA GLY A 207 10.93 -22.69 10.49
C GLY A 207 10.42 -23.23 9.16
N TRP A 208 10.08 -22.36 8.21
CA TRP A 208 9.64 -22.77 6.87
C TRP A 208 10.77 -23.40 6.06
N ALA A 209 11.96 -22.82 6.08
CA ALA A 209 13.11 -23.32 5.33
C ALA A 209 13.68 -24.63 5.90
N GLY A 210 13.45 -24.90 7.20
CA GLY A 210 13.91 -26.11 7.88
C GLY A 210 12.91 -27.27 7.92
N ALA A 211 11.70 -27.11 7.39
CA ALA A 211 10.64 -28.13 7.37
C ALA A 211 10.69 -28.98 6.10
#